data_AF-A0A962JED1-F1
#
_entry.id   AF-A0A962JED1-F1
#
_cell.length_a   1.000
_cell.length_b   1.000
_cell.length_c   1.000
_cell.angle_alpha   90.00
_cell.angle_beta   90.00
_cell.angle_gamma   90.00
#
_symmetry.space_group_name_H-M   'P 1'
#
loop_
_entity.id
_entity.type
_entity.pdbx_description
1 polymer ?
#
loop_
_entity_poly.entity_id
_entity_poly.type
_entity_poly.pdbx_seq_one_letter_code
_entity_poly.pdbx_strand_id
1 'polypeptide(L)'
;MALTLGLPVLYLSRYINQHKPSYYSLLQSTRDTNDWEAWLLFMLEAVEKTSQQTTVLIKQIRDLMQYHKIALRDRLPKIYSQDLINNMFCHPYTKIDFVANELQVSRQTAARYLDEIVSIGLLSKHKVGKENYYLNDDLFQLLSAVGQKNLV
;
A
#
# COMPACT_ATOMS: atom_id res chain seq x y z
N MET A 1 -25.55 -8.15 -0.21
CA MET A 1 -24.86 -6.92 0.21
C MET A 1 -23.83 -6.60 -0.86
N ALA A 2 -24.11 -5.64 -1.75
CA ALA A 2 -23.26 -5.36 -2.90
C ALA A 2 -21.93 -4.75 -2.44
N LEU A 3 -20.82 -5.35 -2.86
CA LEU A 3 -19.46 -4.86 -2.68
C LEU A 3 -19.24 -3.66 -3.62
N THR A 4 -19.94 -2.55 -3.42
CA THR A 4 -19.67 -1.33 -4.18
C THR A 4 -18.37 -0.74 -3.64
N LEU A 5 -17.27 -0.92 -4.38
CA LEU A 5 -15.98 -0.29 -4.11
C LEU A 5 -16.14 1.22 -4.26
N GLY A 6 -16.44 1.93 -3.18
CA GLY A 6 -16.62 3.40 -3.17
C GLY A 6 -15.33 4.20 -3.43
N LEU A 7 -14.20 3.53 -3.64
CA LEU A 7 -12.89 4.14 -3.92
C LEU A 7 -12.22 3.37 -5.07
N PRO A 8 -11.52 4.03 -6.01
CA PRO A 8 -10.83 3.38 -7.13
C PRO A 8 -9.53 2.69 -6.66
N VAL A 9 -9.69 1.63 -5.86
CA VAL A 9 -8.57 0.84 -5.30
C VAL A 9 -8.22 -0.39 -6.15
N LEU A 10 -8.98 -0.64 -7.22
CA LEU A 10 -8.76 -1.77 -8.11
C LEU A 10 -7.64 -1.45 -9.10
N TYR A 11 -6.52 -2.17 -9.03
CA TYR A 11 -5.39 -1.97 -9.94
C TYR A 11 -5.57 -2.75 -11.27
N LEU A 12 -6.68 -2.51 -11.97
CA LEU A 12 -7.07 -3.25 -13.19
C LEU A 12 -6.05 -3.16 -14.31
N SER A 13 -5.44 -1.99 -14.48
CA SER A 13 -4.43 -1.73 -15.52
C SER A 13 -3.23 -2.69 -15.40
N ARG A 14 -2.93 -3.21 -14.21
CA ARG A 14 -1.90 -4.23 -14.02
C ARG A 14 -2.22 -5.51 -14.79
N TYR A 15 -3.44 -6.03 -14.68
CA TYR A 15 -3.84 -7.25 -15.36
C TYR A 15 -3.75 -7.09 -16.88
N ILE A 16 -4.24 -5.95 -17.39
CA ILE A 16 -4.15 -5.59 -18.81
C ILE A 16 -2.69 -5.50 -19.25
N ASN A 17 -1.82 -4.87 -18.45
CA ASN A 17 -0.41 -4.73 -18.78
C ASN A 17 0.34 -6.08 -18.83
N GLN A 18 -0.04 -7.02 -17.97
CA GLN A 18 0.53 -8.38 -17.96
C GLN A 18 0.03 -9.21 -19.16
N HIS A 19 -1.21 -8.98 -19.60
CA HIS A 19 -1.86 -9.72 -20.69
C HIS A 19 -2.02 -8.86 -21.95
N LYS A 20 -1.09 -7.93 -22.20
CA LYS A 20 -1.16 -6.99 -23.34
C LYS A 20 -1.42 -7.67 -24.68
N PRO A 21 -0.71 -8.76 -25.05
CA PRO A 21 -0.96 -9.42 -26.33
C PRO A 21 -2.41 -9.91 -26.45
N SER A 22 -2.93 -10.58 -25.42
CA SER A 22 -4.31 -11.07 -25.38
C SER A 22 -5.32 -9.92 -25.42
N TYR A 23 -5.07 -8.85 -24.67
CA TYR A 23 -5.93 -7.66 -24.66
C TYR A 23 -6.07 -7.05 -26.07
N TYR A 24 -4.95 -6.80 -26.76
CA TYR A 24 -4.99 -6.23 -28.12
C TYR A 24 -5.57 -7.21 -29.14
N SER A 25 -5.26 -8.51 -29.03
CA SER A 25 -5.83 -9.54 -29.91
C SER A 25 -7.35 -9.61 -29.79
N LEU A 26 -7.88 -9.64 -28.56
CA LEU A 26 -9.31 -9.67 -28.31
C LEU A 26 -9.99 -8.39 -28.78
N LEU A 27 -9.40 -7.23 -28.52
CA LEU A 27 -9.94 -5.95 -28.98
C LEU A 27 -10.01 -5.85 -30.51
N GLN A 28 -8.98 -6.33 -31.21
CA GLN A 28 -8.95 -6.38 -32.67
C GLN A 28 -9.98 -7.38 -33.20
N SER A 29 -10.07 -8.57 -32.61
CA SER A 29 -11.06 -9.59 -32.99
C SER A 29 -12.49 -9.08 -32.85
N THR A 30 -12.83 -8.43 -31.74
CA THR A 30 -14.15 -7.85 -31.52
C THR A 30 -14.46 -6.75 -32.54
N ARG A 31 -13.47 -5.95 -32.95
CA ARG A 31 -13.66 -4.93 -34.00
C ARG A 31 -13.98 -5.57 -35.36
N ASP A 32 -13.33 -6.67 -35.69
CA ASP A 32 -13.43 -7.29 -37.02
C ASP A 32 -14.63 -8.24 -37.14
N THR A 33 -14.99 -8.91 -36.06
CA THR A 33 -16.00 -9.99 -36.05
C THR A 33 -17.27 -9.63 -35.27
N ASN A 34 -17.27 -8.52 -34.53
CA ASN A 34 -18.33 -8.11 -33.62
C ASN A 34 -18.61 -9.14 -32.49
N ASP A 35 -17.66 -10.04 -32.22
CA ASP A 35 -17.71 -10.98 -31.10
C ASP A 35 -17.25 -10.30 -29.80
N TRP A 36 -18.23 -9.89 -29.00
CA TRP A 36 -18.01 -9.22 -27.72
C TRP A 36 -17.83 -10.19 -26.55
N GLU A 37 -18.21 -11.46 -26.71
CA GLU A 37 -18.27 -12.42 -25.60
C GLU A 37 -16.87 -12.68 -25.04
N ALA A 38 -15.91 -12.97 -25.92
CA ALA A 38 -14.52 -13.22 -25.52
C ALA A 38 -13.87 -12.01 -24.84
N TRP A 39 -14.16 -10.80 -25.32
CA TRP A 39 -13.65 -9.56 -24.71
C TRP A 39 -14.28 -9.31 -23.34
N LEU A 40 -15.59 -9.53 -23.19
CA LEU A 40 -16.28 -9.40 -21.90
C LEU A 40 -15.76 -10.41 -20.88
N LEU A 41 -15.58 -11.67 -21.27
CA LEU A 41 -15.02 -12.71 -20.39
C LEU A 41 -13.61 -12.32 -19.89
N PHE A 42 -12.77 -11.81 -20.78
CA PHE A 42 -11.44 -11.31 -20.42
C PHE A 42 -11.50 -10.17 -19.38
N MET A 43 -12.42 -9.22 -19.57
CA MET A 43 -12.59 -8.11 -18.63
C MET A 43 -13.15 -8.57 -17.28
N LEU A 44 -14.09 -9.52 -17.27
CA LEU A 44 -14.63 -10.10 -16.04
C LEU A 44 -13.55 -10.85 -15.26
N GLU A 45 -12.73 -11.65 -15.94
CA GLU A 45 -11.59 -12.33 -15.31
C GLU A 45 -10.59 -11.32 -14.73
N ALA A 46 -10.27 -10.26 -15.49
CA ALA A 46 -9.39 -9.20 -15.03
C ALA A 46 -9.91 -8.55 -13.73
N VAL A 47 -11.21 -8.26 -13.65
CA VAL A 47 -11.86 -7.70 -12.46
C VAL A 47 -11.85 -8.71 -11.31
N GLU A 48 -12.18 -9.98 -11.56
CA GLU A 48 -12.18 -11.03 -10.53
C GLU A 48 -10.79 -11.18 -9.89
N LYS A 49 -9.76 -11.37 -10.72
CA LYS A 49 -8.38 -11.59 -10.27
C LYS A 49 -7.85 -10.38 -9.51
N THR A 50 -8.05 -9.18 -10.03
CA THR A 50 -7.58 -7.96 -9.36
C THR A 50 -8.34 -7.67 -8.07
N SER A 51 -9.63 -7.98 -7.99
CA SER A 51 -10.42 -7.83 -6.76
C SER A 51 -9.95 -8.78 -5.66
N GLN A 52 -9.66 -10.05 -6.02
CA GLN A 52 -9.10 -11.03 -5.09
C GLN A 52 -7.73 -10.59 -4.58
N GLN A 53 -6.84 -10.14 -5.48
CA GLN A 53 -5.50 -9.63 -5.10
C GLN A 53 -5.59 -8.41 -4.18
N THR A 54 -6.42 -7.42 -4.52
CA THR A 54 -6.62 -6.23 -3.69
C THR A 54 -7.17 -6.59 -2.32
N THR A 55 -8.09 -7.57 -2.24
CA THR A 55 -8.64 -8.04 -0.95
C THR A 55 -7.56 -8.66 -0.07
N VAL A 56 -6.71 -9.51 -0.63
CA VAL A 56 -5.57 -10.11 0.09
C VAL A 56 -4.62 -9.04 0.59
N LEU A 57 -4.26 -8.07 -0.27
CA LEU A 57 -3.37 -6.97 0.10
C LEU A 57 -3.94 -6.13 1.25
N ILE A 58 -5.22 -5.72 1.16
CA ILE A 58 -5.88 -4.93 2.21
C ILE A 58 -5.87 -5.68 3.54
N LYS A 59 -6.10 -7.01 3.51
CA LYS A 59 -6.03 -7.84 4.72
C LYS A 59 -4.62 -7.84 5.30
N GLN A 60 -3.59 -8.02 4.47
CA GLN A 60 -2.19 -8.01 4.90
C GLN A 60 -1.79 -6.65 5.50
N ILE A 61 -2.21 -5.54 4.89
CA ILE A 61 -1.95 -4.19 5.42
C ILE A 61 -2.62 -4.02 6.79
N ARG A 62 -3.88 -4.47 6.93
CA ARG A 62 -4.62 -4.42 8.21
C ARG A 62 -3.92 -5.24 9.30
N ASP A 63 -3.51 -6.45 8.98
CA ASP A 63 -2.84 -7.35 9.94
C ASP A 63 -1.49 -6.75 10.37
N LEU A 64 -0.75 -6.16 9.42
CA LEU A 64 0.51 -5.46 9.70
C LEU A 64 0.30 -4.21 10.58
N MET A 65 -0.72 -3.41 10.29
CA MET A 65 -1.08 -2.25 11.11
C MET A 65 -1.45 -2.66 12.54
N GLN A 66 -2.18 -3.77 12.69
CA GLN A 66 -2.51 -4.31 14.01
C GLN A 66 -1.26 -4.77 14.77
N TYR A 67 -0.31 -5.42 14.10
CA TYR A 67 0.98 -5.80 14.70
C TYR A 67 1.76 -4.57 15.19
N HIS A 68 1.93 -3.56 14.34
CA HIS A 68 2.60 -2.30 14.69
C HIS A 68 1.90 -1.59 15.86
N LYS A 69 0.56 -1.58 15.86
CA LYS A 69 -0.26 -1.00 16.94
C LYS A 69 -0.01 -1.68 18.29
N ILE A 70 0.01 -3.01 18.32
CA ILE A 70 0.30 -3.77 19.55
C ILE A 70 1.73 -3.50 20.01
N ALA A 71 2.71 -3.58 19.10
CA ALA A 71 4.12 -3.36 19.42
C ALA A 71 4.40 -1.94 19.96
N LEU A 72 3.81 -0.89 19.38
CA LEU A 72 3.92 0.47 19.91
C LEU A 72 3.30 0.59 21.30
N ARG A 73 2.10 0.03 21.48
CA ARG A 73 1.37 0.13 22.76
C ARG A 73 2.12 -0.58 23.89
N ASP A 74 2.75 -1.71 23.60
CA ASP A 74 3.46 -2.51 24.61
C ASP A 74 4.86 -1.95 24.91
N ARG A 75 5.61 -1.52 23.88
CA ARG A 75 7.02 -1.09 24.03
C ARG A 75 7.17 0.40 24.27
N LEU A 76 6.29 1.23 23.69
CA LEU A 76 6.37 2.70 23.73
C LEU A 76 5.00 3.33 24.11
N PRO A 77 4.39 2.96 25.25
CA PRO A 77 3.03 3.40 25.62
C PRO A 77 2.89 4.92 25.76
N LYS A 78 3.98 5.64 26.04
CA LYS A 78 3.98 7.10 26.23
C LYS A 78 3.88 7.89 24.93
N ILE A 79 4.31 7.32 23.80
CA ILE A 79 4.28 7.99 22.49
C ILE A 79 3.12 7.49 21.63
N TYR A 80 2.55 6.33 21.96
CA TYR A 80 1.47 5.71 21.22
C TYR A 80 0.28 6.68 21.06
N SER A 81 -0.13 6.88 19.80
CA SER A 81 -1.39 7.50 19.44
C SER A 81 -1.95 6.83 18.17
N GLN A 82 -3.27 6.89 18.00
CA GLN A 82 -3.90 6.37 16.78
C GLN A 82 -3.44 7.15 15.55
N ASP A 83 -3.23 8.47 15.68
CA ASP A 83 -2.75 9.33 14.59
C ASP A 83 -1.32 9.00 14.15
N LEU A 84 -0.45 8.61 15.08
CA LEU A 84 0.91 8.17 14.75
C LEU A 84 0.90 6.88 13.91
N ILE A 85 0.08 5.91 14.29
CA ILE A 85 -0.11 4.67 13.52
C ILE A 85 -0.70 4.99 12.14
N ASN A 86 -1.70 5.88 12.08
CA ASN A 86 -2.29 6.29 10.80
C ASN A 86 -1.25 6.93 9.89
N ASN A 87 -0.43 7.87 10.39
CA ASN A 87 0.65 8.49 9.62
C ASN A 87 1.62 7.44 9.05
N MET A 88 2.06 6.47 9.88
CA MET A 88 2.99 5.40 9.48
C MET A 88 2.44 4.48 8.38
N PHE A 89 1.12 4.40 8.20
CA PHE A 89 0.47 3.53 7.22
C PHE A 89 -0.17 4.28 6.05
N CYS A 90 -0.42 5.58 6.19
CA CYS A 90 -0.75 6.48 5.08
C CYS A 90 0.47 6.78 4.21
N HIS A 91 1.66 6.84 4.83
CA HIS A 91 2.91 7.19 4.15
C HIS A 91 3.97 6.11 4.39
N PRO A 92 4.31 5.28 3.38
CA PRO A 92 5.35 4.24 3.51
C PRO A 92 6.72 4.81 3.95
N TYR A 93 7.00 6.05 3.56
CA TYR A 93 8.09 6.86 4.10
C TYR A 93 7.55 8.18 4.62
N THR A 94 8.05 8.63 5.76
CA THR A 94 7.67 9.90 6.37
C THR A 94 8.90 10.76 6.70
N LYS A 95 8.67 12.05 6.95
CA LYS A 95 9.68 12.98 7.48
C LYS A 95 9.19 13.56 8.79
N ILE A 96 10.12 14.11 9.57
CA ILE A 96 9.84 14.79 10.83
C ILE A 96 8.74 15.85 10.67
N ASP A 97 8.76 16.63 9.58
CA ASP A 97 7.77 17.69 9.34
C ASP A 97 6.35 17.16 9.13
N PHE A 98 6.20 16.01 8.45
CA PHE A 98 4.88 15.41 8.24
C PHE A 98 4.29 14.94 9.57
N VAL A 99 5.09 14.23 10.38
CA VAL A 99 4.67 13.77 11.70
C VAL A 99 4.38 14.94 12.64
N ALA A 100 5.24 15.97 12.65
CA ALA A 100 5.05 17.15 13.49
C ALA A 100 3.73 17.87 13.16
N ASN A 101 3.43 18.04 11.87
CA ASN A 101 2.19 18.68 11.43
C ASN A 101 0.96 17.80 11.68
N GLU A 102 1.02 16.50 11.45
CA GLU A 102 -0.14 15.62 11.63
C GLU A 102 -0.48 15.40 13.11
N LEU A 103 0.54 15.24 13.96
CA LEU A 103 0.35 15.06 15.41
C LEU A 103 0.25 16.40 16.17
N GLN A 104 0.43 17.54 15.51
CA GLN A 104 0.44 18.88 16.13
C GLN A 104 1.46 18.99 17.27
N VAL A 105 2.67 18.46 17.06
CA VAL A 105 3.78 18.49 18.03
C VAL A 105 4.98 19.24 17.47
N SER A 106 5.92 19.61 18.35
CA SER A 106 7.18 20.22 17.90
C SER A 106 8.01 19.25 17.04
N ARG A 107 8.82 19.78 16.13
CA ARG A 107 9.77 18.96 15.34
C ARG A 107 10.69 18.12 16.22
N GLN A 108 11.10 18.64 17.38
CA GLN A 108 11.93 17.90 18.33
C GLN A 108 11.19 16.69 18.91
N THR A 109 9.92 16.86 19.28
CA THR A 109 9.08 15.76 19.77
C THR A 109 8.83 14.72 18.69
N ALA A 110 8.50 15.15 17.46
CA ALA A 110 8.31 14.24 16.33
C ALA A 110 9.58 13.44 15.99
N ALA A 111 10.75 14.11 15.99
CA ALA A 111 12.03 13.44 15.77
C ALA A 111 12.31 12.39 16.86
N ARG A 112 12.06 12.73 18.13
CA ARG A 112 12.20 11.78 19.24
C ARG A 112 11.28 10.57 19.09
N TYR A 113 10.00 10.78 18.75
CA TYR A 113 9.06 9.66 18.53
C TYR A 113 9.53 8.74 17.42
N LEU A 114 9.94 9.31 16.29
CA LEU A 114 10.44 8.54 15.16
C LEU A 114 11.73 7.77 15.51
N ASP A 115 12.67 8.38 16.22
CA ASP A 115 13.90 7.72 16.67
C ASP A 115 13.62 6.61 17.71
N GLU A 116 12.64 6.78 18.61
CA GLU A 116 12.18 5.73 19.52
C GLU A 116 11.55 4.55 18.76
N ILE A 117 10.74 4.82 17.74
CA ILE A 117 10.15 3.76 16.90
C ILE A 117 11.23 3.00 16.11
N VAL A 118 12.25 3.70 15.62
CA VAL A 118 13.42 3.08 14.98
C VAL A 118 14.16 2.18 15.97
N SER A 119 14.29 2.59 17.24
CA SER A 119 14.97 1.79 18.26
C SER A 119 14.31 0.44 18.56
N ILE A 120 13.00 0.33 18.34
CA ILE A 120 12.24 -0.93 18.50
C ILE A 120 12.06 -1.70 17.19
N GLY A 121 12.65 -1.22 16.09
CA GLY A 121 12.73 -1.90 14.80
C GLY A 121 11.47 -1.82 13.93
N LEU A 122 10.54 -0.92 14.22
CA LEU A 122 9.32 -0.76 13.40
C LEU A 122 9.47 0.26 12.26
N LEU A 123 10.53 1.07 12.30
CA LEU A 123 10.93 1.97 11.22
C LEU A 123 12.44 1.87 11.03
N SER A 124 12.92 2.24 9.85
CA SER A 124 14.34 2.49 9.59
C SER A 124 14.59 3.96 9.23
N LYS A 125 15.75 4.48 9.67
CA LYS A 125 16.17 5.85 9.41
C LYS A 125 17.14 5.89 8.24
N HIS A 126 16.80 6.66 7.21
CA HIS A 126 17.60 6.85 6.01
C HIS A 126 17.93 8.31 5.82
N LYS A 127 19.22 8.65 5.70
CA LYS A 127 19.67 10.02 5.45
C LYS A 127 19.90 10.21 3.95
N VAL A 128 19.18 11.13 3.34
CA VAL A 128 19.34 11.48 1.92
C VAL A 128 19.60 12.98 1.81
N GLY A 129 20.84 13.32 1.46
CA GLY A 129 21.32 14.69 1.48
C GLY A 129 21.30 15.27 2.90
N LYS A 130 20.54 16.36 3.08
CA LYS A 130 20.38 17.04 4.39
C LYS A 130 19.18 16.53 5.19
N GLU A 131 18.30 15.73 4.58
CA GLU A 131 17.02 15.32 5.15
C GLU A 131 17.10 13.90 5.72
N ASN A 132 16.40 13.68 6.84
CA ASN A 132 16.18 12.35 7.42
C ASN A 132 14.79 11.84 7.00
N TYR A 133 14.77 10.64 6.45
CA TYR A 133 13.57 9.89 6.11
C TYR A 133 13.42 8.72 7.05
N TYR A 134 12.17 8.40 7.38
CA TYR A 134 11.81 7.27 8.22
C TYR A 134 10.91 6.36 7.39
N LEU A 135 11.36 5.14 7.17
CA LEU A 135 10.72 4.17 6.28
C LEU A 135 10.07 3.07 7.10
N ASN A 136 8.82 2.75 6.79
CA ASN A 136 8.15 1.55 7.27
C ASN A 136 8.52 0.40 6.32
N ASP A 137 9.61 -0.30 6.63
CA ASP A 137 10.16 -1.35 5.76
C ASP A 137 9.15 -2.47 5.50
N ASP A 138 8.41 -2.90 6.53
CA ASP A 138 7.40 -3.94 6.40
C ASP A 138 6.30 -3.55 5.39
N LEU A 139 5.79 -2.32 5.52
CA LEU A 139 4.77 -1.80 4.63
C LEU A 139 5.32 -1.60 3.22
N PHE A 140 6.54 -1.06 3.10
CA PHE A 140 7.20 -0.87 1.81
C PHE A 140 7.40 -2.21 1.09
N GLN A 141 7.87 -3.25 1.79
CA GLN A 141 8.04 -4.59 1.22
C GLN A 141 6.70 -5.19 0.82
N LEU A 142 5.66 -5.04 1.65
CA LEU A 142 4.32 -5.53 1.35
C LEU A 142 3.76 -4.89 0.07
N LEU A 143 3.87 -3.57 -0.07
CA LEU A 143 3.42 -2.85 -1.26
C LEU A 143 4.30 -3.17 -2.50
N SER A 144 5.60 -3.32 -2.31
CA SER A 144 6.54 -3.64 -3.40
C SER A 144 6.36 -5.06 -3.92
N ALA A 145 6.02 -6.02 -3.05
CA ALA A 145 5.72 -7.38 -3.44
C ALA A 145 4.52 -7.43 -4.40
N VAL A 146 3.53 -6.54 -4.23
CA VAL A 146 2.42 -6.41 -5.18
C VAL A 146 2.92 -5.95 -6.54
N GLY A 147 3.95 -5.09 -6.60
CA GLY A 147 4.56 -4.66 -7.87
C GLY A 147 5.45 -5.71 -8.54
N GLN A 148 6.18 -6.53 -7.77
CA GLN A 148 7.29 -7.34 -8.29
C GLN A 148 7.01 -8.85 -8.44
N LYS A 149 6.05 -9.44 -7.73
CA LYS A 149 5.99 -10.91 -7.54
C LYS A 149 5.84 -11.80 -8.79
N ASN A 150 5.64 -11.26 -10.00
CA ASN A 150 5.36 -12.06 -11.21
C ASN A 150 6.19 -11.62 -12.43
N LEU A 151 7.42 -11.12 -12.24
CA LEU A 151 8.38 -10.88 -13.33
C LEU A 151 9.29 -12.09 -13.63
N VAL A 152 8.99 -13.27 -13.07
CA VAL A 152 9.68 -14.54 -13.36
C VAL A 152 8.64 -15.60 -13.62
#